data_AF-A0A559LZD7-F1
#
_entry.id   AF-A0A559LZD7-F1
#
_cell.length_a   1.000
_cell.length_b   1.000
_cell.length_c   1.000
_cell.angle_alpha   90.00
_cell.angle_beta   90.00
_cell.angle_gamma   90.00
#
_symmetry.space_group_name_H-M   'P 1'
#
loop_
_entity.id
_entity.type
_entity.pdbx_description
1 polymer ?
#
loop_
_entity_poly.entity_id
_entity_poly.type
_entity_poly.pdbx_seq_one_letter_code
_entity_poly.pdbx_strand_id
1 'polypeptide(L)'
;TQFWDISPSTGPSDSWTIHGLWPDHCDGTYDSNCDTSRAYTNITDILKSFDKTDLLDYMNSYWLDEDGDNESFWEHEWGKHGTCISTLEPSCYTDYTPTQEVPDFFQKTVDLFKTLDSYTALANAGITPSSSKTYTSAAILAALKTSFGYEVVIQCSSGALDAIWYSYDVRGSIQTGTFVPTDPDGSKSNCADSGVKYLPKSGGGTGTTTTTTTTSPTSTPTGTPGTFSGTGYLNAITGGVQTGCLISAGTWYTSGTCATYTAAASGSGFTLKSSKGPCGISSSAFTCASGNTATVFTASGGLLSYNGGTTFYAEAVPSGSTQEAISTSSKSVSVSFQWESL
;
A
#
# COMPACT_ATOMS: atom_id res chain seq x y z
N THR A 1 -2.00 0.42 -16.70
CA THR A 1 -1.89 1.78 -16.14
C THR A 1 -1.61 1.70 -14.65
N GLN A 2 -0.94 2.70 -14.09
CA GLN A 2 -0.54 2.74 -12.69
C GLN A 2 -0.88 4.07 -12.05
N PHE A 3 -1.03 4.06 -10.72
CA PHE A 3 -1.40 5.20 -9.89
C PHE A 3 -0.36 5.53 -8.81
N TRP A 4 -0.31 6.81 -8.45
CA TRP A 4 0.42 7.34 -7.32
C TRP A 4 -0.50 8.16 -6.40
N ASP A 5 -1.29 7.44 -5.63
CA ASP A 5 -2.31 8.03 -4.77
C ASP A 5 -1.67 8.61 -3.50
N ILE A 6 -1.87 9.90 -3.26
CA ILE A 6 -1.28 10.63 -2.13
C ILE A 6 -2.31 11.16 -1.15
N SER A 7 -3.57 11.31 -1.55
CA SER A 7 -4.63 11.91 -0.73
C SER A 7 -6.03 11.43 -1.13
N PRO A 8 -6.51 10.31 -0.56
CA PRO A 8 -5.83 9.49 0.44
C PRO A 8 -4.62 8.73 -0.15
N SER A 9 -3.62 8.43 0.69
CA SER A 9 -2.50 7.60 0.23
C SER A 9 -2.91 6.13 0.26
N THR A 10 -2.73 5.42 -0.85
CA THR A 10 -2.94 3.98 -0.96
C THR A 10 -1.63 3.23 -1.25
N GLY A 11 -1.59 1.95 -0.88
CA GLY A 11 -0.48 1.06 -1.19
C GLY A 11 0.83 1.42 -0.49
N PRO A 12 1.94 0.74 -0.84
CA PRO A 12 3.23 1.02 -0.24
C PRO A 12 3.75 2.43 -0.57
N SER A 13 4.48 3.03 0.38
CA SER A 13 5.03 4.39 0.24
C SER A 13 6.18 4.49 -0.78
N ASP A 14 6.72 3.34 -1.18
CA ASP A 14 7.78 3.14 -2.16
C ASP A 14 7.30 2.34 -3.38
N SER A 15 5.99 2.30 -3.63
CA SER A 15 5.42 1.64 -4.80
C SER A 15 4.29 2.44 -5.41
N TRP A 16 4.24 2.39 -6.73
CA TRP A 16 3.02 2.69 -7.48
C TRP A 16 1.99 1.58 -7.24
N THR A 17 0.73 1.84 -7.56
CA THR A 17 -0.36 0.86 -7.51
C THR A 17 -0.93 0.64 -8.92
N ILE A 18 -1.66 -0.45 -9.11
CA ILE A 18 -2.37 -0.80 -10.33
C ILE A 18 -3.62 0.07 -10.40
N HIS A 19 -3.81 0.71 -11.56
CA HIS A 19 -5.11 1.26 -11.94
C HIS A 19 -5.88 0.20 -12.75
N GLY A 20 -5.29 -0.28 -13.85
CA GLY A 20 -5.90 -1.36 -14.64
C GLY A 20 -5.12 -1.75 -15.89
N LEU A 21 -5.76 -2.55 -16.74
CA LEU A 21 -5.26 -2.98 -18.06
C LEU A 21 -6.36 -2.75 -19.09
N TRP A 22 -6.11 -1.88 -20.06
CA TRP A 22 -7.15 -1.34 -20.93
C TRP A 22 -6.87 -1.65 -22.40
N PRO A 23 -7.85 -2.20 -23.15
CA PRO A 23 -7.73 -2.35 -24.59
C PRO A 23 -8.06 -1.05 -25.31
N ASP A 24 -7.08 -0.45 -25.97
CA ASP A 24 -7.28 0.67 -26.89
C ASP A 24 -7.27 0.16 -28.35
N HIS A 25 -7.95 0.89 -29.23
CA HIS A 25 -7.80 0.76 -30.67
C HIS A 25 -6.42 1.25 -31.11
N CYS A 26 -5.92 0.77 -32.24
CA CYS A 26 -4.60 1.17 -32.77
C CYS A 26 -4.50 2.67 -33.13
N ASP A 27 -5.60 3.41 -33.17
CA ASP A 27 -5.61 4.87 -33.35
C ASP A 27 -5.64 5.65 -32.02
N GLY A 28 -5.65 4.93 -30.90
CA GLY A 28 -5.69 5.48 -29.54
C GLY A 28 -7.07 5.88 -29.04
N THR A 29 -8.14 5.59 -29.77
CA THR A 29 -9.50 5.58 -29.22
C THR A 29 -9.77 4.28 -28.46
N TYR A 30 -10.86 4.16 -27.71
CA TYR A 30 -11.17 2.93 -26.96
C TYR A 30 -12.68 2.70 -26.84
N ASP A 31 -13.05 1.43 -26.72
CA ASP A 31 -14.41 1.02 -26.36
C ASP A 31 -14.53 0.82 -24.84
N SER A 32 -15.74 0.90 -24.31
CA SER A 32 -16.00 0.66 -22.89
C SER A 32 -17.31 -0.07 -22.70
N ASN A 33 -17.39 -0.87 -21.62
CA ASN A 33 -18.60 -1.62 -21.24
C ASN A 33 -19.12 -2.51 -22.38
N CYS A 34 -18.23 -3.24 -23.04
CA CYS A 34 -18.50 -3.96 -24.29
C CYS A 34 -19.45 -5.16 -24.14
N ASP A 35 -19.54 -5.75 -22.94
CA ASP A 35 -20.45 -6.87 -22.67
C ASP A 35 -21.05 -6.76 -21.27
N THR A 36 -22.32 -6.31 -21.20
CA THR A 36 -23.05 -6.19 -19.94
C THR A 36 -23.46 -7.54 -19.34
N SER A 37 -23.47 -8.62 -20.14
CA SER A 37 -23.80 -9.96 -19.64
C SER A 37 -22.64 -10.59 -18.85
N ARG A 38 -21.42 -10.09 -19.07
CA ARG A 38 -20.21 -10.46 -18.33
C ARG A 38 -19.78 -9.40 -17.32
N ALA A 39 -20.56 -8.35 -17.08
CA ALA A 39 -20.26 -7.35 -16.05
C ALA A 39 -20.63 -7.88 -14.66
N TYR A 40 -19.67 -8.53 -14.00
CA TYR A 40 -19.85 -9.16 -12.69
C TYR A 40 -19.71 -8.17 -11.53
N THR A 41 -20.40 -8.45 -10.43
CA THR A 41 -20.42 -7.63 -9.19
C THR A 41 -19.99 -8.45 -7.96
N ASN A 42 -19.06 -9.38 -8.18
CA ASN A 42 -18.57 -10.32 -7.18
C ASN A 42 -17.20 -10.90 -7.59
N ILE A 43 -16.30 -10.05 -8.09
CA ILE A 43 -14.93 -10.37 -8.50
C ILE A 43 -14.18 -11.12 -7.40
N THR A 44 -14.25 -10.66 -6.14
CA THR A 44 -13.61 -11.35 -5.01
C THR A 44 -14.04 -12.82 -4.89
N ASP A 45 -15.33 -13.09 -5.02
CA ASP A 45 -15.86 -14.45 -4.89
C ASP A 45 -15.51 -15.31 -6.11
N ILE A 46 -15.50 -14.72 -7.30
CA ILE A 46 -15.01 -15.39 -8.52
C ILE A 46 -13.55 -15.81 -8.33
N LEU A 47 -12.66 -14.89 -7.92
CA LEU A 47 -11.24 -15.22 -7.69
C LEU A 47 -11.07 -16.35 -6.66
N LYS A 48 -11.83 -16.32 -5.56
CA LYS A 48 -11.82 -17.39 -4.54
C LYS A 48 -12.30 -18.72 -5.11
N SER A 49 -13.31 -18.73 -5.98
CA SER A 49 -13.84 -19.95 -6.58
C SER A 49 -12.86 -20.67 -7.53
N PHE A 50 -11.85 -19.95 -8.03
CA PHE A 50 -10.74 -20.49 -8.84
C PHE A 50 -9.45 -20.68 -8.03
N ASP A 51 -9.55 -20.70 -6.69
CA ASP A 51 -8.42 -20.83 -5.76
C ASP A 51 -7.32 -19.76 -5.98
N LYS A 52 -7.70 -18.54 -6.39
CA LYS A 52 -6.79 -17.41 -6.64
C LYS A 52 -6.59 -16.52 -5.41
N THR A 53 -6.44 -17.11 -4.23
CA THR A 53 -6.26 -16.36 -2.97
C THR A 53 -5.00 -15.50 -2.98
N ASP A 54 -3.87 -16.02 -3.48
CA ASP A 54 -2.61 -15.27 -3.54
C ASP A 54 -2.70 -14.05 -4.48
N LEU A 55 -3.48 -14.16 -5.56
CA LEU A 55 -3.75 -13.06 -6.48
C LEU A 55 -4.61 -11.99 -5.78
N LEU A 56 -5.67 -12.42 -5.10
CA LEU A 56 -6.55 -11.54 -4.34
C LEU A 56 -5.78 -10.79 -3.22
N ASP A 57 -4.90 -11.47 -2.50
CA ASP A 57 -4.06 -10.85 -1.46
C ASP A 57 -3.10 -9.81 -2.06
N TYR A 58 -2.52 -10.11 -3.23
CA TYR A 58 -1.69 -9.15 -3.95
C TYR A 58 -2.49 -7.94 -4.42
N MET A 59 -3.68 -8.15 -4.99
CA MET A 59 -4.58 -7.07 -5.39
C MET A 59 -4.98 -6.19 -4.21
N ASN A 60 -5.26 -6.78 -3.04
CA ASN A 60 -5.52 -6.04 -1.81
C ASN A 60 -4.32 -5.24 -1.27
N SER A 61 -3.14 -5.39 -1.85
CA SER A 61 -1.95 -4.61 -1.48
C SER A 61 -1.55 -3.59 -2.56
N TYR A 62 -1.86 -3.88 -3.82
CA TYR A 62 -1.32 -3.16 -4.97
C TYR A 62 -2.35 -2.72 -6.00
N TRP A 63 -3.60 -3.17 -5.96
CA TRP A 63 -4.69 -2.75 -6.84
C TRP A 63 -5.83 -2.19 -6.00
N LEU A 64 -5.61 -0.98 -5.49
CA LEU A 64 -6.39 -0.39 -4.42
C LEU A 64 -7.30 0.70 -4.94
N ASP A 65 -8.47 0.78 -4.35
CA ASP A 65 -9.37 1.92 -4.47
C ASP A 65 -8.97 3.01 -3.47
N GLU A 66 -9.00 4.27 -3.89
CA GLU A 66 -8.69 5.41 -3.01
C GLU A 66 -9.71 5.55 -1.86
N ASP A 67 -10.98 5.23 -2.11
CA ASP A 67 -12.05 5.30 -1.12
C ASP A 67 -12.13 4.03 -0.23
N GLY A 68 -11.28 3.04 -0.49
CA GLY A 68 -11.14 1.80 0.27
C GLY A 68 -12.14 0.70 -0.11
N ASP A 69 -12.90 0.87 -1.19
CA ASP A 69 -13.79 -0.16 -1.74
C ASP A 69 -13.17 -0.86 -2.96
N ASN A 70 -12.17 -1.69 -2.68
CA ASN A 70 -11.43 -2.41 -3.72
C ASN A 70 -12.33 -3.26 -4.62
N GLU A 71 -13.39 -3.87 -4.07
CA GLU A 71 -14.29 -4.73 -4.84
C GLU A 71 -15.01 -3.93 -5.93
N SER A 72 -15.67 -2.82 -5.56
CA SER A 72 -16.34 -1.93 -6.52
C SER A 72 -15.37 -1.42 -7.59
N PHE A 73 -14.11 -1.16 -7.22
CA PHE A 73 -13.10 -0.75 -8.18
C PHE A 73 -12.70 -1.88 -9.15
N TRP A 74 -12.51 -3.11 -8.68
CA TRP A 74 -12.25 -4.25 -9.55
C TRP A 74 -13.44 -4.58 -10.46
N GLU A 75 -14.66 -4.46 -9.96
CA GLU A 75 -15.89 -4.56 -10.76
C GLU A 75 -15.90 -3.52 -11.89
N HIS A 76 -15.53 -2.28 -11.58
CA HIS A 76 -15.40 -1.21 -12.58
C HIS A 76 -14.38 -1.56 -13.65
N GLU A 77 -13.16 -1.93 -13.26
CA GLU A 77 -12.07 -2.24 -14.19
C GLU A 77 -12.41 -3.44 -15.08
N TRP A 78 -12.99 -4.49 -14.51
CA TRP A 78 -13.47 -5.64 -15.29
C TRP A 78 -14.61 -5.24 -16.22
N GLY A 79 -15.70 -4.69 -15.67
CA GLY A 79 -16.92 -4.40 -16.41
C GLY A 79 -16.73 -3.39 -17.53
N LYS A 80 -15.87 -2.38 -17.33
CA LYS A 80 -15.59 -1.33 -18.30
C LYS A 80 -14.51 -1.70 -19.31
N HIS A 81 -13.42 -2.34 -18.86
CA HIS A 81 -12.24 -2.59 -19.69
C HIS A 81 -12.02 -4.07 -19.99
N GLY A 82 -12.08 -4.94 -18.99
CA GLY A 82 -11.90 -6.39 -19.16
C GLY A 82 -12.90 -7.00 -20.15
N THR A 83 -14.17 -6.56 -20.12
CA THR A 83 -15.21 -7.02 -21.06
C THR A 83 -14.91 -6.67 -22.52
N CYS A 84 -14.08 -5.66 -22.79
CA CYS A 84 -13.70 -5.22 -24.13
C CYS A 84 -12.51 -5.98 -24.73
N ILE A 85 -11.87 -6.87 -23.98
CA ILE A 85 -10.74 -7.66 -24.48
C ILE A 85 -11.28 -8.89 -25.19
N SER A 86 -11.34 -8.84 -26.53
CA SER A 86 -11.94 -9.89 -27.36
C SER A 86 -11.34 -11.28 -27.16
N THR A 87 -10.06 -11.39 -26.78
CA THR A 87 -9.43 -12.69 -26.51
C THR A 87 -9.80 -13.30 -25.15
N LEU A 88 -10.56 -12.58 -24.31
CA LEU A 88 -11.16 -13.08 -23.08
C LEU A 88 -12.59 -13.59 -23.26
N GLU A 89 -13.14 -13.54 -24.47
CA GLU A 89 -14.48 -14.08 -24.73
C GLU A 89 -14.55 -15.57 -24.35
N PRO A 90 -15.63 -16.05 -23.70
CA PRO A 90 -15.78 -17.46 -23.33
C PRO A 90 -15.55 -18.44 -24.49
N SER A 91 -15.90 -18.03 -25.71
CA SER A 91 -15.69 -18.81 -26.93
C SER A 91 -14.21 -19.07 -27.28
N CYS A 92 -13.28 -18.31 -26.69
CA CYS A 92 -11.84 -18.50 -26.85
C CYS A 92 -11.27 -19.60 -25.93
N TYR A 93 -12.05 -20.11 -24.98
CA TYR A 93 -11.63 -21.14 -24.04
C TYR A 93 -12.04 -22.53 -24.51
N THR A 94 -11.12 -23.49 -24.39
CA THR A 94 -11.46 -24.92 -24.48
C THR A 94 -11.93 -25.37 -23.09
N ASP A 95 -13.08 -26.06 -23.03
CA ASP A 95 -13.70 -26.50 -21.77
C ASP A 95 -13.94 -25.36 -20.76
N TYR A 96 -14.49 -24.25 -21.26
CA TYR A 96 -14.79 -23.06 -20.48
C TYR A 96 -15.55 -23.37 -19.20
N THR A 97 -14.99 -22.92 -18.07
CA THR A 97 -15.72 -22.83 -16.81
C THR A 97 -16.28 -21.43 -16.66
N PRO A 98 -17.56 -21.24 -16.25
CA PRO A 98 -18.14 -19.91 -16.09
C PRO A 98 -17.24 -18.98 -15.28
N THR A 99 -17.02 -17.76 -15.79
CA THR A 99 -16.19 -16.68 -15.23
C THR A 99 -14.68 -16.93 -15.23
N GLN A 100 -14.19 -17.97 -15.91
CA GLN A 100 -12.76 -18.31 -16.00
C GLN A 100 -11.89 -17.16 -16.55
N GLU A 101 -12.46 -16.29 -17.37
CA GLU A 101 -11.77 -15.16 -17.97
C GLU A 101 -11.44 -14.03 -16.99
N VAL A 102 -12.16 -13.97 -15.87
CA VAL A 102 -11.97 -12.96 -14.82
C VAL A 102 -10.62 -13.16 -14.12
N PRO A 103 -10.30 -14.31 -13.51
CA PRO A 103 -8.99 -14.51 -12.89
C PRO A 103 -7.84 -14.39 -13.89
N ASP A 104 -8.04 -14.73 -15.16
CA ASP A 104 -7.02 -14.57 -16.20
C ASP A 104 -6.69 -13.10 -16.49
N PHE A 105 -7.71 -12.22 -16.52
CA PHE A 105 -7.52 -10.77 -16.64
C PHE A 105 -6.75 -10.17 -15.46
N PHE A 106 -7.20 -10.47 -14.24
CA PHE A 106 -6.59 -9.93 -13.04
C PHE A 106 -5.15 -10.44 -12.86
N GLN A 107 -4.92 -11.74 -13.09
CA GLN A 107 -3.59 -12.33 -13.03
C GLN A 107 -2.65 -11.68 -14.05
N LYS A 108 -3.09 -11.52 -15.30
CA LYS A 108 -2.24 -10.93 -16.34
C LYS A 108 -1.86 -9.49 -16.02
N THR A 109 -2.82 -8.71 -15.51
CA THR A 109 -2.57 -7.33 -15.10
C THR A 109 -1.54 -7.26 -13.99
N VAL A 110 -1.66 -8.11 -12.96
CA VAL A 110 -0.69 -8.23 -11.86
C VAL A 110 0.68 -8.68 -12.36
N ASP A 111 0.75 -9.64 -13.28
CA ASP A 111 2.02 -10.12 -13.83
C ASP A 111 2.76 -9.02 -14.60
N LEU A 112 2.05 -8.23 -15.41
CA LEU A 112 2.63 -7.08 -16.11
C LEU A 112 3.07 -6.00 -15.14
N PHE A 113 2.24 -5.67 -14.14
CA PHE A 113 2.57 -4.67 -13.13
C PHE A 113 3.88 -5.01 -12.40
N LYS A 114 4.10 -6.28 -12.03
CA LYS A 114 5.33 -6.75 -11.39
C LYS A 114 6.59 -6.54 -12.24
N THR A 115 6.46 -6.42 -13.56
CA THR A 115 7.59 -6.10 -14.46
C THR A 115 7.83 -4.60 -14.63
N LEU A 116 6.93 -3.76 -14.13
CA LEU A 116 6.89 -2.31 -14.36
C LEU A 116 7.07 -1.55 -13.04
N ASP A 117 8.22 -1.72 -12.39
CA ASP A 117 8.54 -1.00 -11.15
C ASP A 117 8.88 0.47 -11.43
N SER A 118 7.84 1.29 -11.54
CA SER A 118 7.93 2.73 -11.79
C SER A 118 8.66 3.47 -10.68
N TYR A 119 8.52 3.06 -9.42
CA TYR A 119 9.18 3.73 -8.30
C TYR A 119 10.69 3.57 -8.42
N THR A 120 11.17 2.33 -8.59
CA THR A 120 12.60 2.05 -8.74
C THR A 120 13.17 2.68 -10.01
N ALA A 121 12.41 2.67 -11.12
CA ALA A 121 12.82 3.34 -12.36
C ALA A 121 13.10 4.85 -12.16
N LEU A 122 12.20 5.55 -11.46
CA LEU A 122 12.36 6.96 -11.13
C LEU A 122 13.49 7.18 -10.12
N ALA A 123 13.56 6.36 -9.06
CA ALA A 123 14.56 6.46 -8.02
C ALA A 123 16.00 6.28 -8.56
N ASN A 124 16.21 5.36 -9.51
CA ASN A 124 17.49 5.14 -10.18
C ASN A 124 17.97 6.36 -10.97
N ALA A 125 17.05 7.23 -11.42
CA ALA A 125 17.35 8.51 -12.05
C ALA A 125 17.45 9.67 -11.05
N GLY A 126 17.39 9.41 -9.74
CA GLY A 126 17.40 10.42 -8.70
C GLY A 126 16.07 11.16 -8.52
N ILE A 127 14.98 10.63 -9.09
CA ILE A 127 13.62 11.16 -8.98
C ILE A 127 12.89 10.38 -7.89
N THR A 128 12.91 10.91 -6.67
CA THR A 128 12.22 10.32 -5.51
C THR A 128 11.10 11.23 -5.03
N PRO A 129 10.10 10.70 -4.30
CA PRO A 129 9.09 11.56 -3.72
C PRO A 129 9.71 12.64 -2.81
N SER A 130 9.17 13.86 -2.86
CA SER A 130 9.65 15.01 -2.10
C SER A 130 8.54 16.04 -1.89
N SER A 131 8.49 16.63 -0.69
CA SER A 131 7.57 17.74 -0.38
C SER A 131 8.03 19.09 -0.91
N SER A 132 9.28 19.20 -1.37
CA SER A 132 9.89 20.47 -1.78
C SER A 132 10.53 20.44 -3.17
N LYS A 133 11.04 19.29 -3.62
CA LYS A 133 11.62 19.16 -4.95
C LYS A 133 10.53 19.05 -6.01
N THR A 134 10.83 19.56 -7.18
CA THR A 134 10.05 19.36 -8.39
C THR A 134 10.95 18.90 -9.51
N TYR A 135 10.34 18.31 -10.55
CA TYR A 135 11.03 17.69 -11.66
C TYR A 135 10.53 18.27 -12.99
N THR A 136 11.28 18.03 -14.05
CA THR A 136 10.81 18.26 -15.42
C THR A 136 10.13 17.00 -15.94
N SER A 137 9.07 17.16 -16.74
CA SER A 137 8.40 16.03 -17.39
C SER A 137 9.38 15.23 -18.26
N ALA A 138 10.32 15.92 -18.93
CA ALA A 138 11.37 15.28 -19.73
C ALA A 138 12.29 14.36 -18.90
N ALA A 139 12.65 14.73 -17.66
CA ALA A 139 13.47 13.87 -16.81
C ALA A 139 12.71 12.62 -16.33
N ILE A 140 11.43 12.79 -15.98
CA ILE A 140 10.53 11.68 -15.59
C ILE A 140 10.37 10.70 -16.77
N LEU A 141 10.02 11.20 -17.95
CA LEU A 141 9.86 10.39 -19.16
C LEU A 141 11.15 9.67 -19.55
N ALA A 142 12.30 10.34 -19.49
CA ALA A 142 13.59 9.71 -19.78
C ALA A 142 13.93 8.56 -18.81
N ALA A 143 13.63 8.72 -17.52
CA ALA A 143 13.85 7.67 -16.51
C ALA A 143 12.97 6.44 -16.79
N LEU A 144 11.67 6.66 -17.03
CA LEU A 144 10.72 5.59 -17.32
C LEU A 144 11.04 4.89 -18.66
N LYS A 145 11.38 5.65 -19.70
CA LYS A 145 11.84 5.11 -20.99
C LYS A 145 13.11 4.29 -20.86
N THR A 146 14.05 4.68 -20.01
CA THR A 146 15.28 3.91 -19.78
C THR A 146 14.97 2.53 -19.19
N SER A 147 13.97 2.44 -18.31
CA SER A 147 13.55 1.18 -17.70
C SER A 147 12.69 0.33 -18.65
N PHE A 148 11.74 0.96 -19.33
CA PHE A 148 10.75 0.28 -20.16
C PHE A 148 11.21 0.01 -21.61
N GLY A 149 12.13 0.83 -22.12
CA GLY A 149 12.64 0.79 -23.50
C GLY A 149 11.85 1.64 -24.50
N TYR A 150 10.64 2.09 -24.15
CA TYR A 150 9.72 2.82 -25.02
C TYR A 150 9.17 4.07 -24.34
N GLU A 151 8.58 4.97 -25.13
CA GLU A 151 7.89 6.14 -24.57
C GLU A 151 6.73 5.70 -23.66
N VAL A 152 6.41 6.54 -22.68
CA VAL A 152 5.30 6.33 -21.74
C VAL A 152 4.47 7.60 -21.62
N VAL A 153 3.23 7.45 -21.18
CA VAL A 153 2.37 8.61 -20.88
C VAL A 153 2.39 8.87 -19.38
N ILE A 154 2.55 10.13 -19.00
CA ILE A 154 2.43 10.58 -17.60
C ILE A 154 1.27 11.56 -17.44
N GLN A 155 0.43 11.31 -16.45
CA GLN A 155 -0.65 12.20 -16.07
C GLN A 155 -0.33 12.87 -14.73
N CYS A 156 -0.74 14.12 -14.63
CA CYS A 156 -0.62 14.95 -13.46
C CYS A 156 -1.99 15.50 -13.07
N SER A 157 -2.23 15.53 -11.76
CA SER A 157 -3.36 16.19 -11.11
C SER A 157 -2.85 17.30 -10.22
N SER A 158 -3.36 18.53 -10.37
CA SER A 158 -2.92 19.70 -9.59
C SER A 158 -1.39 19.94 -9.57
N GLY A 159 -0.73 19.57 -10.68
CA GLY A 159 0.72 19.67 -10.86
C GLY A 159 1.54 18.59 -10.14
N ALA A 160 0.89 17.61 -9.51
CA ALA A 160 1.53 16.42 -8.97
C ALA A 160 1.37 15.24 -9.94
N LEU A 161 2.42 14.41 -10.04
CA LEU A 161 2.41 13.18 -10.82
C LEU A 161 1.41 12.19 -10.20
N ASP A 162 0.56 11.64 -11.05
CA ASP A 162 -0.70 10.98 -10.66
C ASP A 162 -0.85 9.60 -11.30
N ALA A 163 -0.61 9.48 -12.61
CA ALA A 163 -0.69 8.20 -13.32
C ALA A 163 0.44 8.00 -14.35
N ILE A 164 0.79 6.73 -14.58
CA ILE A 164 1.71 6.31 -15.65
C ILE A 164 1.06 5.24 -16.51
N TRP A 165 1.08 5.43 -17.83
CA TRP A 165 0.54 4.47 -18.79
C TRP A 165 1.66 3.90 -19.68
N TYR A 166 1.73 2.58 -19.70
CA TYR A 166 2.67 1.77 -20.47
C TYR A 166 1.90 1.05 -21.57
N SER A 167 2.36 1.17 -22.81
CA SER A 167 1.67 0.64 -23.98
C SER A 167 2.32 -0.66 -24.46
N TYR A 168 1.47 -1.60 -24.86
CA TYR A 168 1.89 -2.89 -25.40
C TYR A 168 1.03 -3.27 -26.60
N ASP A 169 1.66 -3.85 -27.62
CA ASP A 169 1.00 -4.75 -28.55
C ASP A 169 0.97 -6.16 -27.96
N VAL A 170 -0.03 -6.97 -28.33
CA VAL A 170 -0.12 -8.36 -27.88
C VAL A 170 -0.02 -9.32 -29.06
N ARG A 171 0.97 -10.20 -29.03
CA ARG A 171 1.09 -11.33 -29.97
C ARG A 171 0.45 -12.57 -29.37
N GLY A 172 -0.74 -12.89 -29.85
CA GLY A 172 -1.56 -13.98 -29.32
C GLY A 172 -2.69 -13.43 -28.44
N SER A 173 -3.11 -14.20 -27.45
CA SER A 173 -4.17 -13.80 -26.53
C SER A 173 -3.62 -13.12 -25.27
N ILE A 174 -4.46 -12.45 -24.49
CA ILE A 174 -4.02 -11.88 -23.21
C ILE A 174 -3.49 -12.94 -22.22
N GLN A 175 -4.08 -14.13 -22.19
CA GLN A 175 -3.78 -15.19 -21.23
C GLN A 175 -2.35 -15.71 -21.41
N THR A 176 -1.99 -16.06 -22.65
CA THR A 176 -0.74 -16.78 -22.97
C THR A 176 0.15 -16.06 -23.99
N GLY A 177 -0.33 -14.97 -24.58
CA GLY A 177 0.38 -14.21 -25.59
C GLY A 177 1.55 -13.43 -25.02
N THR A 178 2.36 -12.91 -25.93
CA THR A 178 3.52 -12.08 -25.60
C THR A 178 3.13 -10.62 -25.69
N PHE A 179 3.28 -9.92 -24.56
CA PHE A 179 3.16 -8.46 -24.48
C PHE A 179 4.46 -7.83 -25.00
N VAL A 180 4.36 -7.05 -26.07
CA VAL A 180 5.47 -6.39 -26.75
C VAL A 180 5.36 -4.89 -26.47
N PRO A 181 6.28 -4.30 -25.67
CA PRO A 181 6.30 -2.86 -25.44
C PRO A 181 6.27 -2.06 -26.74
N THR A 182 5.52 -0.96 -26.76
CA THR A 182 5.41 -0.05 -27.90
C THR A 182 5.30 1.39 -27.43
N ASP A 183 5.51 2.34 -28.34
CA ASP A 183 5.25 3.75 -28.08
C ASP A 183 3.72 4.00 -28.01
N PRO A 184 3.25 4.95 -27.19
CA PRO A 184 1.83 5.15 -26.96
C PRO A 184 1.14 5.86 -28.12
N ASP A 185 0.10 5.21 -28.64
CA ASP A 185 -0.91 5.84 -29.48
C ASP A 185 -1.95 6.59 -28.62
N GLY A 186 -2.67 7.54 -29.22
CA GLY A 186 -3.72 8.27 -28.51
C GLY A 186 -3.23 9.30 -27.49
N SER A 187 -3.78 9.22 -26.28
CA SER A 187 -3.67 10.22 -25.21
C SER A 187 -2.23 10.62 -24.91
N LYS A 188 -2.03 11.92 -24.70
CA LYS A 188 -0.71 12.49 -24.44
C LYS A 188 -0.54 12.86 -22.98
N SER A 189 0.71 12.96 -22.54
CA SER A 189 1.06 13.44 -21.20
C SER A 189 0.50 14.84 -20.98
N ASN A 190 -0.07 15.11 -19.81
CA ASN A 190 -0.64 16.41 -19.47
C ASN A 190 0.21 17.21 -18.45
N CYS A 191 1.29 16.61 -17.95
CA CYS A 191 2.20 17.25 -17.01
C CYS A 191 2.94 18.44 -17.64
N ALA A 192 3.13 19.52 -16.87
CA ALA A 192 3.89 20.67 -17.32
C ALA A 192 5.38 20.33 -17.57
N ASP A 193 6.04 21.09 -18.44
CA ASP A 193 7.47 20.90 -18.79
C ASP A 193 8.39 20.93 -17.56
N SER A 194 8.03 21.70 -16.54
CA SER A 194 8.77 21.82 -15.29
C SER A 194 7.83 22.07 -14.11
N GLY A 195 8.34 21.86 -12.90
CA GLY A 195 7.56 22.07 -11.68
C GLY A 195 6.66 20.89 -11.31
N VAL A 196 6.82 19.73 -11.97
CA VAL A 196 6.06 18.52 -11.66
C VAL A 196 6.43 18.05 -10.25
N LYS A 197 5.44 17.94 -9.38
CA LYS A 197 5.62 17.44 -8.02
C LYS A 197 5.53 15.92 -8.04
N TYR A 198 6.48 15.25 -7.41
CA TYR A 198 6.33 13.84 -7.06
C TYR A 198 6.22 13.79 -5.54
N LEU A 199 5.00 13.84 -5.02
CA LEU A 199 4.77 14.06 -3.59
C LEU A 199 4.91 12.73 -2.82
N PRO A 200 5.47 12.72 -1.61
CA PRO A 200 5.51 11.51 -0.79
C PRO A 200 4.09 11.10 -0.42
N LYS A 201 3.80 9.81 -0.53
CA LYS A 201 2.66 9.20 0.16
C LYS A 201 2.82 9.48 1.65
N SER A 202 1.74 9.84 2.34
CA SER A 202 1.78 10.09 3.78
C SER A 202 2.15 8.78 4.48
N GLY A 203 3.42 8.66 4.86
CA GLY A 203 4.08 7.41 5.28
C GLY A 203 5.59 7.34 4.98
N GLY A 204 6.19 8.32 4.27
CA GLY A 204 7.64 8.29 3.95
C GLY A 204 8.34 9.65 4.10
N GLY A 205 9.04 9.87 5.21
CA GLY A 205 9.99 10.96 5.38
C GLY A 205 11.39 10.56 4.90
N THR A 206 11.82 11.10 3.76
CA THR A 206 13.17 10.96 3.17
C THR A 206 14.29 11.34 4.14
N GLY A 207 15.11 10.36 4.54
CA GLY A 207 16.43 10.60 5.12
C GLY A 207 17.38 11.14 4.06
N THR A 208 17.90 12.35 4.26
CA THR A 208 18.94 12.94 3.41
C THR A 208 20.29 12.36 3.84
N THR A 209 20.87 11.52 2.98
CA THR A 209 22.25 11.06 3.09
C THR A 209 23.20 12.23 2.86
N THR A 210 23.86 12.69 3.92
CA THR A 210 25.12 13.46 3.79
C THR A 210 26.26 12.51 4.10
N THR A 211 27.01 12.19 3.06
CA THR A 211 28.26 11.43 3.08
C THR A 211 29.25 12.06 4.06
N THR A 212 29.71 11.30 5.04
CA THR A 212 31.01 11.54 5.67
C THR A 212 31.73 10.21 5.79
N THR A 213 32.77 10.08 4.97
CA THR A 213 33.76 9.00 4.98
C THR A 213 34.43 8.88 6.35
N THR A 214 34.45 7.68 6.93
CA THR A 214 35.62 7.10 7.63
C THR A 214 35.36 5.65 8.04
N THR A 215 36.09 4.74 7.41
CA THR A 215 36.68 3.49 7.94
C THR A 215 35.90 2.68 8.99
N SER A 216 35.47 1.48 8.59
CA SER A 216 35.14 0.38 9.51
C SER A 216 36.26 0.16 10.54
N PRO A 217 35.87 -0.21 11.76
CA PRO A 217 36.26 -1.53 12.22
C PRO A 217 35.04 -2.36 12.57
N THR A 218 35.17 -3.65 12.28
CA THR A 218 34.32 -4.74 12.74
C THR A 218 34.11 -4.67 14.25
N SER A 219 32.86 -4.69 14.70
CA SER A 219 32.51 -5.11 16.05
C SER A 219 31.21 -5.93 16.04
N THR A 220 31.37 -7.21 16.33
CA THR A 220 30.33 -8.16 16.74
C THR A 220 29.49 -7.56 17.89
N PRO A 221 28.17 -7.82 17.93
CA PRO A 221 27.25 -7.08 18.80
C PRO A 221 27.36 -7.53 20.25
N THR A 222 27.33 -6.58 21.17
CA THR A 222 27.01 -6.83 22.57
C THR A 222 26.21 -5.64 23.08
N GLY A 223 24.88 -5.77 23.09
CA GLY A 223 23.94 -4.77 23.59
C GLY A 223 22.61 -5.43 23.94
N THR A 224 22.15 -5.19 25.17
CA THR A 224 21.00 -5.82 25.86
C THR A 224 19.65 -5.59 25.16
N PRO A 225 18.66 -6.51 25.27
CA PRO A 225 17.33 -6.34 24.67
C PRO A 225 16.48 -5.21 25.31
N GLY A 226 15.95 -4.31 24.48
CA GLY A 226 14.53 -3.89 24.50
C GLY A 226 14.00 -2.96 25.60
N THR A 227 14.22 -1.65 25.50
CA THR A 227 13.44 -0.64 26.27
C THR A 227 12.96 0.52 25.42
N PHE A 228 11.67 0.87 25.51
CA PHE A 228 11.17 2.18 25.07
C PHE A 228 11.51 3.22 26.13
N SER A 229 11.84 4.44 25.69
CA SER A 229 12.20 5.54 26.58
C SER A 229 11.81 6.88 25.98
N GLY A 230 11.48 7.84 26.84
CA GLY A 230 11.16 9.20 26.41
C GLY A 230 9.75 9.27 25.82
N THR A 231 9.57 10.11 24.82
CA THR A 231 8.26 10.37 24.24
C THR A 231 8.15 9.66 22.89
N GLY A 232 6.97 9.20 22.51
CA GLY A 232 6.78 8.49 21.25
C GLY A 232 5.34 8.10 20.93
N TYR A 233 5.13 7.48 19.78
CA TYR A 233 3.86 6.91 19.35
C TYR A 233 3.87 5.38 19.47
N LEU A 234 2.67 4.81 19.57
CA LEU A 234 2.43 3.36 19.50
C LEU A 234 1.63 3.07 18.24
N ASN A 235 2.35 2.71 17.18
CA ASN A 235 1.81 2.46 15.85
C ASN A 235 1.25 1.04 15.79
N ALA A 236 -0.02 0.92 15.41
CA ALA A 236 -0.70 -0.36 15.33
C ALA A 236 -0.28 -1.08 14.06
N ILE A 237 0.23 -2.30 14.16
CA ILE A 237 0.68 -3.12 13.04
C ILE A 237 -0.22 -4.36 12.95
N THR A 238 -0.92 -4.50 11.82
CA THR A 238 -1.67 -5.72 11.47
C THR A 238 -1.20 -6.22 10.09
N GLY A 239 -1.08 -7.53 9.91
CA GLY A 239 -0.57 -8.10 8.66
C GLY A 239 0.83 -7.61 8.25
N GLY A 240 1.62 -7.06 9.19
CA GLY A 240 2.94 -6.47 8.91
C GLY A 240 2.91 -5.03 8.43
N VAL A 241 1.74 -4.40 8.32
CA VAL A 241 1.57 -3.01 7.87
C VAL A 241 1.08 -2.14 9.03
N GLN A 242 1.55 -0.89 9.09
CA GLN A 242 1.01 0.08 10.05
C GLN A 242 -0.42 0.46 9.67
N THR A 243 -1.36 -0.01 10.46
CA THR A 243 -2.79 0.20 10.30
C THR A 243 -3.27 1.17 11.38
N GLY A 244 -2.79 2.41 11.41
CA GLY A 244 -3.15 3.40 12.44
C GLY A 244 -2.30 3.32 13.71
N CYS A 245 -2.86 3.74 14.86
CA CYS A 245 -2.10 3.89 16.10
C CYS A 245 -2.99 3.95 17.34
N LEU A 246 -2.39 3.87 18.51
CA LEU A 246 -3.09 4.11 19.76
C LEU A 246 -3.34 5.61 19.97
N ILE A 247 -4.56 5.91 20.43
CA ILE A 247 -4.99 7.24 20.84
C ILE A 247 -5.09 7.33 22.36
N SER A 248 -5.33 8.53 22.88
CA SER A 248 -4.99 8.88 24.27
C SER A 248 -5.63 7.99 25.35
N ALA A 249 -6.75 7.33 25.08
CA ALA A 249 -7.40 6.38 25.98
C ALA A 249 -6.81 4.95 25.95
N GLY A 250 -5.89 4.65 25.03
CA GLY A 250 -5.35 3.31 24.77
C GLY A 250 -6.14 2.48 23.76
N THR A 251 -7.14 3.08 23.10
CA THR A 251 -7.87 2.46 21.97
C THR A 251 -7.11 2.67 20.66
N TRP A 252 -7.40 1.83 19.69
CA TRP A 252 -6.80 1.85 18.36
C TRP A 252 -7.69 2.61 17.38
N TYR A 253 -7.09 3.49 16.58
CA TYR A 253 -7.76 4.33 15.62
C TYR A 253 -6.95 4.48 14.33
N THR A 254 -7.63 4.58 13.18
CA THR A 254 -7.00 4.60 11.85
C THR A 254 -7.10 5.95 11.15
N SER A 255 -8.04 6.82 11.52
CA SER A 255 -8.36 8.05 10.76
C SER A 255 -8.07 9.36 11.50
N GLY A 256 -7.34 9.31 12.62
CA GLY A 256 -7.03 10.52 13.40
C GLY A 256 -5.65 10.52 14.02
N THR A 257 -5.36 11.59 14.76
CA THR A 257 -4.03 11.86 15.32
C THR A 257 -3.65 10.85 16.40
N CYS A 258 -2.49 10.21 16.21
CA CYS A 258 -1.88 9.34 17.21
C CYS A 258 -1.64 10.09 18.51
N ALA A 259 -1.87 9.42 19.63
CA ALA A 259 -1.54 10.01 20.91
C ALA A 259 -0.07 9.85 21.21
N THR A 260 0.50 10.89 21.78
CA THR A 260 1.82 10.85 22.37
C THR A 260 1.80 10.06 23.68
N TYR A 261 2.74 9.15 23.82
CA TYR A 261 3.02 8.38 25.02
C TYR A 261 4.39 8.75 25.59
N THR A 262 4.51 8.73 26.91
CA THR A 262 5.79 8.81 27.61
C THR A 262 6.12 7.43 28.18
N ALA A 263 7.25 6.87 27.76
CA ALA A 263 7.84 5.67 28.29
C ALA A 263 8.90 6.02 29.36
N ALA A 264 8.72 5.51 30.58
CA ALA A 264 9.64 5.73 31.69
C ALA A 264 10.11 4.38 32.26
N ALA A 265 11.42 4.23 32.47
CA ALA A 265 12.00 3.01 33.02
C ALA A 265 11.37 2.66 34.38
N SER A 266 11.01 1.38 34.56
CA SER A 266 10.40 0.86 35.78
C SER A 266 10.69 -0.62 35.93
N GLY A 267 11.39 -1.01 36.98
CA GLY A 267 11.81 -2.40 37.20
C GLY A 267 12.65 -2.93 36.03
N SER A 268 12.28 -4.10 35.51
CA SER A 268 12.93 -4.74 34.35
C SER A 268 12.37 -4.28 32.99
N GLY A 269 11.55 -3.22 32.96
CA GLY A 269 10.87 -2.75 31.77
C GLY A 269 10.58 -1.25 31.85
N PHE A 270 9.43 -0.84 31.35
CA PHE A 270 8.99 0.56 31.37
C PHE A 270 7.48 0.67 31.59
N THR A 271 7.04 1.80 32.15
CA THR A 271 5.63 2.20 32.18
C THR A 271 5.33 3.15 31.04
N LEU A 272 4.08 3.16 30.59
CA LEU A 272 3.57 4.10 29.58
C LEU A 272 2.58 5.06 30.22
N LYS A 273 2.58 6.31 29.77
CA LYS A 273 1.61 7.34 30.17
C LYS A 273 1.17 8.15 28.95
N SER A 274 -0.13 8.37 28.80
CA SER A 274 -0.68 9.31 27.82
C SER A 274 -1.19 10.58 28.50
N SER A 275 -1.79 11.49 27.72
CA SER A 275 -2.50 12.66 28.26
C SER A 275 -3.70 12.30 29.15
N LYS A 276 -4.24 11.07 29.07
CA LYS A 276 -5.35 10.60 29.94
C LYS A 276 -4.87 10.04 31.27
N GLY A 277 -3.61 9.66 31.40
CA GLY A 277 -3.03 9.11 32.63
C GLY A 277 -2.13 7.90 32.39
N PRO A 278 -1.72 7.20 33.46
CA PRO A 278 -0.95 5.97 33.34
C PRO A 278 -1.67 4.92 32.50
N CYS A 279 -0.91 4.17 31.72
CA CYS A 279 -1.44 3.07 30.92
C CYS A 279 -1.24 1.73 31.65
N GLY A 280 -2.22 0.85 31.53
CA GLY A 280 -2.17 -0.47 32.15
C GLY A 280 -3.09 -1.48 31.49
N ILE A 281 -2.86 -2.75 31.83
CA ILE A 281 -3.74 -3.87 31.50
C ILE A 281 -4.68 -4.12 32.67
N SER A 282 -5.99 -3.99 32.44
CA SER A 282 -7.03 -4.30 33.43
C SER A 282 -8.08 -5.21 32.78
N SER A 283 -8.36 -6.36 33.38
CA SER A 283 -9.28 -7.37 32.82
C SER A 283 -8.99 -7.67 31.34
N SER A 284 -7.70 -7.83 31.03
CA SER A 284 -7.14 -8.02 29.68
C SER A 284 -7.18 -6.81 28.74
N ALA A 285 -7.84 -5.71 29.08
CA ALA A 285 -7.90 -4.51 28.24
C ALA A 285 -6.71 -3.58 28.48
N PHE A 286 -6.09 -3.09 27.40
CA PHE A 286 -5.12 -2.00 27.45
C PHE A 286 -5.87 -0.67 27.53
N THR A 287 -5.61 0.12 28.57
CA THR A 287 -6.27 1.42 28.77
C THR A 287 -5.32 2.44 29.38
N CYS A 288 -5.57 3.73 29.13
CA CYS A 288 -4.87 4.85 29.78
C CYS A 288 -5.89 5.82 30.39
N ALA A 289 -5.84 5.98 31.71
CA ALA A 289 -6.74 6.85 32.46
C ALA A 289 -6.11 7.29 33.79
N SER A 290 -6.60 8.37 34.37
CA SER A 290 -6.03 8.97 35.59
C SER A 290 -6.09 8.04 36.81
N GLY A 291 -7.07 7.13 36.86
CA GLY A 291 -7.22 6.12 37.90
C GLY A 291 -6.53 4.78 37.63
N ASN A 292 -5.84 4.63 36.49
CA ASN A 292 -5.20 3.36 36.14
C ASN A 292 -3.95 3.11 36.99
N THR A 293 -3.77 1.85 37.39
CA THR A 293 -2.48 1.38 37.90
C THR A 293 -1.56 1.13 36.71
N ALA A 294 -0.35 1.70 36.74
CA ALA A 294 0.61 1.55 35.65
C ALA A 294 1.09 0.09 35.55
N THR A 295 0.98 -0.49 34.35
CA THR A 295 1.59 -1.80 34.06
C THR A 295 3.05 -1.61 33.63
N VAL A 296 3.93 -2.50 34.06
CA VAL A 296 5.30 -2.59 33.54
C VAL A 296 5.28 -3.43 32.27
N PHE A 297 5.59 -2.80 31.15
CA PHE A 297 5.74 -3.44 29.85
C PHE A 297 7.21 -3.72 29.54
N THR A 298 7.43 -4.55 28.53
CA THR A 298 8.75 -4.81 27.95
C THR A 298 8.72 -4.48 26.46
N ALA A 299 9.87 -4.51 25.79
CA ALA A 299 9.91 -4.42 24.34
C ALA A 299 10.63 -5.63 23.75
N SER A 300 10.15 -6.11 22.60
CA SER A 300 10.80 -7.17 21.83
C SER A 300 10.73 -6.81 20.35
N GLY A 301 11.89 -6.74 19.68
CA GLY A 301 11.95 -6.37 18.26
C GLY A 301 11.38 -4.99 17.93
N GLY A 302 11.40 -4.04 18.88
CA GLY A 302 10.78 -2.71 18.70
C GLY A 302 9.26 -2.68 18.91
N LEU A 303 8.65 -3.81 19.28
CA LEU A 303 7.22 -3.92 19.58
C LEU A 303 6.96 -3.91 21.08
N LEU A 304 5.85 -3.30 21.48
CA LEU A 304 5.32 -3.35 22.83
C LEU A 304 5.06 -4.82 23.20
N SER A 305 5.56 -5.24 24.36
CA SER A 305 5.43 -6.61 24.85
C SER A 305 4.85 -6.63 26.27
N TYR A 306 3.90 -7.54 26.49
CA TYR A 306 3.28 -7.82 27.78
C TYR A 306 3.30 -9.32 28.04
N ASN A 307 3.73 -9.73 29.25
CA ASN A 307 3.90 -11.14 29.63
C ASN A 307 4.73 -11.99 28.63
N GLY A 308 5.70 -11.37 27.95
CA GLY A 308 6.59 -12.03 27.00
C GLY A 308 6.04 -12.19 25.58
N GLY A 309 4.83 -11.68 25.29
CA GLY A 309 4.25 -11.65 23.95
C GLY A 309 4.07 -10.23 23.40
N THR A 310 4.19 -10.07 22.08
CA THR A 310 4.02 -8.79 21.37
C THR A 310 2.67 -8.65 20.67
N THR A 311 1.84 -9.70 20.70
CA THR A 311 0.53 -9.73 20.06
C THR A 311 -0.56 -9.30 21.04
N PHE A 312 -1.33 -8.32 20.61
CA PHE A 312 -2.58 -7.87 21.19
C PHE A 312 -3.72 -8.16 20.20
N TYR A 313 -4.95 -7.86 20.59
CA TYR A 313 -6.13 -8.21 19.82
C TYR A 313 -7.21 -7.12 19.85
N ALA A 314 -8.03 -7.07 18.81
CA ALA A 314 -9.20 -6.22 18.67
C ALA A 314 -10.36 -7.01 18.01
N GLU A 315 -11.60 -6.52 18.13
CA GLU A 315 -12.76 -7.18 17.50
C GLU A 315 -12.77 -6.98 15.98
N ALA A 316 -12.24 -5.87 15.50
CA ALA A 316 -12.06 -5.54 14.08
C ALA A 316 -10.84 -4.62 13.87
N VAL A 317 -10.53 -4.32 12.61
CA VAL A 317 -9.65 -3.20 12.25
C VAL A 317 -10.51 -1.92 12.28
N PRO A 318 -10.15 -0.86 13.02
CA PRO A 318 -10.94 0.36 13.08
C PRO A 318 -11.07 1.01 11.69
N SER A 319 -12.24 1.54 11.38
CA SER A 319 -12.53 2.25 10.14
C SER A 319 -13.41 3.47 10.39
N GLY A 320 -13.30 4.48 9.52
CA GLY A 320 -14.03 5.74 9.67
C GLY A 320 -13.76 6.36 11.05
N SER A 321 -14.81 6.69 11.80
CA SER A 321 -14.71 7.25 13.16
C SER A 321 -14.74 6.21 14.29
N THR A 322 -14.77 4.92 13.96
CA THR A 322 -14.81 3.83 14.93
C THR A 322 -13.44 3.60 15.54
N GLN A 323 -13.39 3.43 16.86
CA GLN A 323 -12.19 3.08 17.62
C GLN A 323 -12.34 1.67 18.16
N GLU A 324 -11.25 0.91 18.17
CA GLU A 324 -11.25 -0.46 18.66
C GLU A 324 -10.56 -0.57 20.02
N ALA A 325 -11.16 -1.35 20.91
CA ALA A 325 -10.56 -1.66 22.20
C ALA A 325 -9.45 -2.70 22.03
N ILE A 326 -8.34 -2.49 22.72
CA ILE A 326 -7.17 -3.38 22.64
C ILE A 326 -7.17 -4.34 23.82
N SER A 327 -7.02 -5.62 23.51
CA SER A 327 -7.08 -6.74 24.43
C SER A 327 -5.80 -7.58 24.38
N THR A 328 -5.43 -8.15 25.52
CA THR A 328 -4.38 -9.19 25.63
C THR A 328 -4.94 -10.61 25.53
N SER A 329 -6.28 -10.75 25.54
CA SER A 329 -6.99 -12.00 25.22
C SER A 329 -7.39 -12.02 23.75
N SER A 330 -7.30 -13.21 23.12
CA SER A 330 -7.59 -13.42 21.69
C SER A 330 -8.95 -12.88 21.25
N LYS A 331 -8.96 -12.18 20.12
CA LYS A 331 -10.14 -11.68 19.39
C LYS A 331 -9.98 -11.93 17.89
N SER A 332 -10.91 -11.44 17.07
CA SER A 332 -10.94 -11.65 15.62
C SER A 332 -9.72 -11.08 14.87
N VAL A 333 -9.12 -9.99 15.37
CA VAL A 333 -7.97 -9.35 14.76
C VAL A 333 -6.77 -9.38 15.70
N SER A 334 -5.63 -9.84 15.21
CA SER A 334 -4.34 -9.71 15.88
C SER A 334 -3.63 -8.42 15.48
N VAL A 335 -3.12 -7.67 16.45
CA VAL A 335 -2.41 -6.40 16.26
C VAL A 335 -1.19 -6.34 17.17
N SER A 336 -0.11 -5.74 16.70
CA SER A 336 1.07 -5.42 17.52
C SER A 336 1.30 -3.92 17.54
N PHE A 337 2.06 -3.40 18.51
CA PHE A 337 2.29 -1.95 18.60
C PHE A 337 3.77 -1.64 18.51
N GLN A 338 4.19 -1.00 17.42
CA GLN A 338 5.55 -0.57 17.21
C GLN A 338 5.78 0.80 17.84
N TRP A 339 6.90 0.95 18.54
CA TRP A 339 7.28 2.25 19.09
C TRP A 339 8.00 3.11 18.08
N GLU A 340 7.56 4.36 17.99
CA GLU A 340 8.22 5.41 17.23
C GLU A 340 8.60 6.53 18.19
N SER A 341 9.89 6.71 18.45
CA SER A 341 10.37 7.77 19.34
C SER A 341 10.19 9.17 18.73
N LEU A 342 9.84 10.14 19.56
CA LEU A 342 9.82 11.57 19.27
C LEU A 342 11.05 12.28 19.85
#